data_AF-A0A2A7UBV7-F1
#
_entry.id   AF-A0A2A7UBV7-F1
#
_cell.length_a   1.000
_cell.length_b   1.000
_cell.length_c   1.000
_cell.angle_alpha   90.00
_cell.angle_beta   90.00
_cell.angle_gamma   90.00
#
_symmetry.space_group_name_H-M   'P 1'
#
loop_
_entity.id
_entity.type
_entity.pdbx_description
1 polymer ?
#
loop_
_entity_poly.entity_id
_entity_poly.type
_entity_poly.pdbx_seq_one_letter_code
_entity_poly.pdbx_strand_id
1 'polypeptide(L)'
;MTKQLTAEQRDFRAAMSNLSAAVNVVTTNGPGGRAGITVSAVCSVTDSPPTVLVCVNQSSYTHAIFRRNERLCVNVLSARDEELAGHFAGATGVPMAERFEWAMWDHDTEDIPMLRTAAARVVGRIISDHTQGSHSIFLVSVERVDVRENADALVYFQRRFHHVGTEQESTAWTTRRPA
;
A
#
# COMPACT_ATOMS: atom_id res chain seq x y z
N MET A 1 12.47 -6.84 -25.20
CA MET A 1 12.11 -8.27 -25.21
C MET A 1 11.25 -8.55 -23.97
N THR A 2 9.96 -8.83 -24.14
CA THR A 2 9.10 -9.22 -23.02
C THR A 2 9.47 -10.65 -22.61
N LYS A 3 10.01 -10.84 -21.41
CA LYS A 3 10.39 -12.17 -20.92
C LYS A 3 9.12 -13.03 -20.81
N GLN A 4 9.05 -14.10 -21.61
CA GLN A 4 7.91 -15.02 -21.58
C GLN A 4 7.89 -15.77 -20.24
N LEU A 5 6.71 -15.86 -19.63
CA LEU A 5 6.54 -16.54 -18.34
C LEU A 5 6.61 -18.06 -18.51
N THR A 6 7.22 -18.77 -17.57
CA THR A 6 7.12 -20.24 -17.47
C THR A 6 5.70 -20.67 -17.11
N ALA A 7 5.37 -21.95 -17.27
CA ALA A 7 4.07 -22.49 -16.83
C ALA A 7 3.85 -22.27 -15.33
N GLU A 8 4.83 -22.67 -14.53
CA GLU A 8 4.84 -22.48 -13.08
C GLU A 8 4.62 -21.01 -12.67
N GLN A 9 5.25 -20.04 -13.37
CA GLN A 9 5.04 -18.61 -13.11
C GLN A 9 3.61 -18.16 -13.40
N ARG A 10 2.98 -18.71 -14.45
CA ARG A 10 1.57 -18.41 -14.77
C ARG A 10 0.64 -19.01 -13.72
N ASP A 11 0.87 -20.25 -13.33
CA ASP A 11 0.06 -20.96 -12.33
C ASP A 11 0.16 -20.28 -10.96
N PHE A 12 1.38 -19.91 -10.54
CA PHE A 12 1.59 -19.13 -9.32
C PHE A 12 0.84 -17.80 -9.37
N ARG A 13 0.94 -17.03 -10.46
CA ARG A 13 0.20 -15.75 -10.60
C ARG A 13 -1.31 -15.95 -10.64
N ALA A 14 -1.80 -17.05 -11.20
CA ALA A 14 -3.21 -17.40 -11.19
C ALA A 14 -3.68 -17.72 -9.76
N ALA A 15 -2.94 -18.54 -9.02
CA ALA A 15 -3.22 -18.83 -7.62
C ALA A 15 -3.22 -17.55 -6.77
N MET A 16 -2.18 -16.71 -6.89
CA MET A 16 -2.07 -15.46 -6.13
C MET A 16 -3.16 -14.44 -6.46
N SER A 17 -3.78 -14.49 -7.65
CA SER A 17 -4.93 -13.62 -7.94
C SER A 17 -6.17 -13.95 -7.08
N ASN A 18 -6.22 -15.13 -6.45
CA ASN A 18 -7.26 -15.50 -5.49
C ASN A 18 -6.90 -15.12 -4.05
N LEU A 19 -5.69 -14.62 -3.80
CA LEU A 19 -5.31 -14.08 -2.49
C LEU A 19 -5.69 -12.60 -2.44
N SER A 20 -6.86 -12.30 -1.88
CA SER A 20 -7.33 -10.92 -1.70
C SER A 20 -6.38 -10.15 -0.78
N ALA A 21 -6.08 -8.89 -1.14
CA ALA A 21 -5.18 -8.05 -0.37
C ALA A 21 -5.67 -6.60 -0.34
N ALA A 22 -5.42 -5.90 0.76
CA ALA A 22 -5.59 -4.46 0.82
C ALA A 22 -4.68 -3.77 -0.20
N VAL A 23 -5.16 -2.68 -0.79
CA VAL A 23 -4.36 -1.84 -1.68
C VAL A 23 -3.71 -0.75 -0.86
N ASN A 24 -2.41 -0.53 -1.07
CA ASN A 24 -1.65 0.49 -0.38
C ASN A 24 -0.89 1.34 -1.40
N VAL A 25 -0.72 2.63 -1.11
CA VAL A 25 0.33 3.44 -1.76
C VAL A 25 1.43 3.67 -0.73
N VAL A 26 2.58 3.05 -0.99
CA VAL A 26 3.77 3.24 -0.15
C VAL A 26 4.55 4.41 -0.71
N THR A 27 4.88 5.37 0.13
CA THR A 27 5.52 6.64 -0.24
C THR A 27 6.78 6.86 0.57
N THR A 28 7.67 7.70 0.05
CA THR A 28 8.89 8.12 0.72
C THR A 28 9.26 9.52 0.27
N ASN A 29 10.08 10.19 1.08
CA ASN A 29 10.82 11.38 0.70
C ASN A 29 12.10 11.47 1.56
N GLY A 30 13.12 12.15 1.05
CA GLY A 30 14.45 12.19 1.67
C GLY A 30 15.59 12.39 0.66
N PRO A 31 16.83 12.02 1.01
CA PRO A 31 18.02 12.26 0.18
C PRO A 31 17.99 11.61 -1.22
N GLY A 32 17.20 10.56 -1.40
CA GLY A 32 16.95 9.91 -2.69
C GLY A 32 15.82 10.53 -3.51
N GLY A 33 15.16 11.55 -2.97
CA GLY A 33 14.00 12.22 -3.58
C GLY A 33 12.68 11.60 -3.15
N ARG A 34 11.60 12.15 -3.70
CA ARG A 34 10.22 11.76 -3.42
C ARG A 34 9.74 10.70 -4.40
N ALA A 35 9.17 9.62 -3.89
CA ALA A 35 8.62 8.54 -4.73
C ALA A 35 7.51 7.78 -4.01
N GLY A 36 6.71 7.05 -4.80
CA GLY A 36 5.73 6.12 -4.27
C GLY A 36 5.42 4.99 -5.22
N ILE A 37 4.71 3.98 -4.73
CA ILE A 37 4.32 2.81 -5.50
C ILE A 37 3.08 2.15 -4.90
N THR A 38 2.19 1.64 -5.75
CA THR A 38 1.06 0.82 -5.32
C THR A 38 1.55 -0.58 -4.96
N VAL A 39 1.23 -1.06 -3.76
CA VAL A 39 1.68 -2.35 -3.23
C VAL A 39 0.51 -3.06 -2.56
N SER A 40 0.28 -4.31 -2.95
CA SER A 40 -0.64 -5.23 -2.25
C SER A 40 0.09 -6.16 -1.27
N ALA A 41 1.39 -6.36 -1.46
CA ALA A 41 2.24 -7.18 -0.59
C ALA A 41 2.75 -6.38 0.62
N VAL A 42 1.83 -6.10 1.54
CA VAL A 42 2.07 -5.46 2.84
C VAL A 42 1.42 -6.32 3.92
N CYS A 43 2.09 -6.56 5.04
CA CYS A 43 1.46 -7.17 6.21
C CYS A 43 2.12 -6.73 7.52
N SER A 44 1.37 -6.83 8.62
CA SER A 44 1.92 -6.68 9.97
C SER A 44 2.84 -7.85 10.30
N VAL A 45 3.96 -7.56 10.98
CA VAL A 45 4.93 -8.58 11.41
C VAL A 45 4.80 -8.85 12.91
N THR A 46 4.85 -7.80 13.72
CA THR A 46 4.75 -7.89 15.18
C THR A 46 4.32 -6.54 15.76
N ASP A 47 3.73 -6.54 16.96
CA ASP A 47 3.48 -5.35 17.76
C ASP A 47 4.57 -5.11 18.83
N SER A 48 5.57 -5.99 18.90
CA SER A 48 6.59 -6.04 19.95
C SER A 48 8.00 -6.24 19.36
N PRO A 49 8.66 -5.17 18.84
CA PRO A 49 8.14 -3.81 18.65
C PRO A 49 7.27 -3.68 17.37
N PRO A 50 6.38 -2.67 17.28
CA PRO A 50 5.52 -2.47 16.11
C PRO A 50 6.28 -2.45 14.78
N THR A 51 6.02 -3.44 13.93
CA THR A 51 6.75 -3.67 12.67
C THR A 51 5.80 -4.13 11.58
N VAL A 52 5.95 -3.59 10.38
CA VAL A 52 5.29 -4.05 9.15
C VAL A 52 6.33 -4.48 8.11
N LEU A 53 5.93 -5.29 7.14
CA LEU A 53 6.76 -5.57 5.97
C LEU A 53 6.15 -5.00 4.69
N VAL A 54 7.02 -4.66 3.73
CA VAL A 54 6.63 -4.22 2.39
C VAL A 54 7.53 -4.94 1.36
N CYS A 55 6.92 -5.68 0.43
CA CYS A 55 7.66 -6.34 -0.65
C CYS A 55 7.70 -5.46 -1.89
N VAL A 56 8.89 -5.11 -2.37
CA VAL A 56 9.08 -4.25 -3.55
C VAL A 56 10.00 -4.92 -4.55
N ASN A 57 9.59 -4.91 -5.83
CA ASN A 57 10.41 -5.42 -6.91
C ASN A 57 11.68 -4.56 -7.08
N GLN A 58 12.85 -5.19 -7.07
CA GLN A 58 14.15 -4.55 -7.20
C GLN A 58 14.33 -3.80 -8.54
N SER A 59 13.58 -4.17 -9.58
CA SER A 59 13.61 -3.43 -10.85
C SER A 59 12.81 -2.13 -10.82
N SER A 60 12.06 -1.85 -9.75
CA SER A 60 11.33 -0.59 -9.61
C SER A 60 12.30 0.55 -9.30
N TYR A 61 12.18 1.67 -9.99
CA TYR A 61 12.91 2.90 -9.64
C TYR A 61 12.66 3.32 -8.17
N THR A 62 11.43 3.12 -7.67
CA THR A 62 11.06 3.42 -6.28
C THR A 62 11.82 2.57 -5.26
N HIS A 63 12.28 1.36 -5.62
CA HIS A 63 13.06 0.50 -4.72
C HIS A 63 14.37 1.15 -4.29
N ALA A 64 15.14 1.68 -5.24
CA ALA A 64 16.41 2.36 -4.97
C ALA A 64 16.22 3.60 -4.09
N ILE A 65 15.10 4.32 -4.28
CA ILE A 65 14.75 5.48 -3.46
C ILE A 65 14.38 5.06 -2.03
N PHE A 66 13.57 4.02 -1.85
CA PHE A 66 13.25 3.50 -0.51
C PHE A 66 14.50 3.13 0.27
N ARG A 67 15.45 2.43 -0.36
CA ARG A 67 16.74 2.12 0.27
C ARG A 67 17.55 3.35 0.62
N ARG A 68 17.52 4.42 -0.19
CA ARG A 68 18.28 5.64 0.07
C ARG A 68 17.64 6.54 1.12
N ASN A 69 16.31 6.55 1.21
CA ASN A 69 15.58 7.37 2.17
C ASN A 69 15.41 6.68 3.53
N GLU A 70 15.37 5.35 3.55
CA GLU A 70 15.22 4.49 4.74
C GLU A 70 13.95 4.74 5.57
N ARG A 71 13.06 5.63 5.11
CA ARG A 71 11.83 6.00 5.80
C ARG A 71 10.69 6.04 4.81
N LEU A 72 9.54 5.49 5.19
CA LEU A 72 8.39 5.38 4.31
C LEU A 72 7.07 5.56 5.06
N CYS A 73 6.02 5.87 4.31
CA CYS A 73 4.64 5.83 4.78
C CYS A 73 3.84 4.83 3.97
N VAL A 74 3.23 3.85 4.64
CA VAL A 74 2.23 2.96 4.08
C VAL A 74 0.86 3.64 4.22
N ASN A 75 0.30 4.08 3.10
CA ASN A 75 -1.06 4.62 3.05
C ASN A 75 -2.02 3.50 2.65
N VAL A 76 -2.81 3.01 3.60
CA VAL A 76 -3.84 1.98 3.36
C VAL A 76 -5.03 2.65 2.69
N LEU A 77 -5.36 2.23 1.46
CA LEU A 77 -6.30 2.96 0.61
C LEU A 77 -7.77 2.70 0.97
N SER A 78 -8.55 3.76 0.83
CA SER A 78 -10.00 3.75 0.91
C SER A 78 -10.61 3.48 -0.47
N ALA A 79 -11.89 3.10 -0.55
CA ALA A 79 -12.53 2.69 -1.81
C ALA A 79 -12.45 3.76 -2.92
N ARG A 80 -12.53 5.04 -2.54
CA ARG A 80 -12.40 6.20 -3.42
C ARG A 80 -10.99 6.41 -4.02
N ASP A 81 -9.96 5.74 -3.51
CA ASP A 81 -8.58 5.93 -3.96
C ASP A 81 -8.18 4.97 -5.10
N GLU A 82 -9.16 4.38 -5.80
CA GLU A 82 -8.91 3.45 -6.91
C GLU A 82 -8.09 4.06 -8.05
N GLU A 83 -8.44 5.28 -8.46
CA GLU A 83 -7.70 5.99 -9.50
C GLU A 83 -6.24 6.28 -9.07
N LEU A 84 -6.07 6.71 -7.82
CA LEU A 84 -4.76 6.94 -7.20
C LEU A 84 -3.91 5.65 -7.24
N ALA A 85 -4.50 4.51 -6.90
CA ALA A 85 -3.83 3.22 -6.97
C ALA A 85 -3.35 2.91 -8.40
N GLY A 86 -4.14 3.24 -9.43
CA GLY A 86 -3.77 3.10 -10.83
C GLY A 86 -2.56 3.97 -11.22
N HIS A 87 -2.53 5.23 -10.78
CA HIS A 87 -1.39 6.12 -11.01
C HIS A 87 -0.10 5.57 -10.39
N PHE A 88 -0.16 5.16 -9.12
CA PHE A 88 1.01 4.64 -8.41
C PHE A 88 1.39 3.20 -8.80
N ALA A 89 0.52 2.49 -9.51
CA ALA A 89 0.85 1.23 -10.19
C ALA A 89 1.54 1.45 -11.56
N GLY A 90 1.64 2.70 -12.03
CA GLY A 90 2.23 3.05 -13.31
C GLY A 90 1.33 2.80 -14.52
N ALA A 91 0.01 2.61 -14.32
CA ALA A 91 -0.93 2.26 -15.38
C ALA A 91 -1.31 3.45 -16.27
N THR A 92 -1.14 4.69 -15.79
CA THR A 92 -1.67 5.90 -16.43
C THR A 92 -0.60 6.79 -17.10
N GLY A 93 0.68 6.43 -16.97
CA GLY A 93 1.79 7.19 -17.57
C GLY A 93 2.11 8.54 -16.90
N VAL A 94 1.35 8.97 -15.89
CA VAL A 94 1.60 10.23 -15.16
C VAL A 94 2.99 10.20 -14.51
N PRO A 95 3.86 11.20 -14.74
CA PRO A 95 5.19 11.29 -14.14
C PRO A 95 5.16 11.26 -12.61
N MET A 96 6.19 10.68 -11.99
CA MET A 96 6.23 10.51 -10.52
C MET A 96 6.08 11.84 -9.76
N ALA A 97 6.70 12.92 -10.25
CA ALA A 97 6.65 14.22 -9.59
C ALA A 97 5.22 14.79 -9.54
N GLU A 98 4.50 14.74 -10.66
CA GLU A 98 3.13 15.25 -10.81
C GLU A 98 2.12 14.52 -9.92
N ARG A 99 2.32 13.22 -9.66
CA ARG A 99 1.45 12.43 -8.76
C ARG A 99 1.39 12.99 -7.33
N PHE A 100 2.39 13.77 -6.93
CA PHE A 100 2.47 14.37 -5.59
C PHE A 100 1.99 15.82 -5.52
N GLU A 101 1.60 16.41 -6.66
CA GLU A 101 1.11 17.79 -6.73
C GLU A 101 -0.39 17.90 -6.38
N TRP A 102 -1.10 16.77 -6.33
CA TRP A 102 -2.52 16.74 -5.97
C TRP A 102 -2.77 17.09 -4.51
N ALA A 103 -3.85 17.84 -4.26
CA ALA A 103 -4.21 18.36 -2.93
C ALA A 103 -4.56 17.28 -1.88
N MET A 104 -4.70 16.02 -2.30
CA MET A 104 -4.96 14.89 -1.39
C MET A 104 -3.75 14.53 -0.52
N TRP A 105 -2.56 15.02 -0.84
CA TRP A 105 -1.36 14.78 -0.07
C TRP A 105 -1.22 15.78 1.08
N ASP A 106 -0.82 15.25 2.23
CA ASP A 106 -0.33 15.97 3.39
C ASP A 106 1.20 15.93 3.38
N HIS A 107 1.79 17.11 3.24
CA HIS A 107 3.25 17.31 3.24
C HIS A 107 3.70 18.07 4.50
N ASP A 108 2.78 18.42 5.39
CA ASP A 108 3.03 19.33 6.51
C ASP A 108 3.25 18.56 7.83
N THR A 109 2.59 17.40 7.99
CA THR A 109 2.67 16.59 9.22
C THR A 109 4.01 15.88 9.36
N GLU A 110 4.54 15.35 8.26
CA GLU A 110 5.81 14.63 8.19
C GLU A 110 6.51 15.06 6.89
N ASP A 111 7.84 14.96 6.83
CA ASP A 111 8.60 15.17 5.58
C ASP A 111 8.45 13.99 4.59
N ILE A 112 7.31 13.29 4.62
CA ILE A 112 6.95 12.17 3.74
C ILE A 112 5.49 12.38 3.29
N PRO A 113 5.16 12.21 1.99
CA PRO A 113 3.78 12.39 1.52
C PRO A 113 2.80 11.42 2.19
N MET A 114 1.84 11.97 2.92
CA MET A 114 0.81 11.21 3.62
C MET A 114 -0.55 11.43 2.95
N LEU A 115 -1.27 10.37 2.59
CA LEU A 115 -2.53 10.49 1.88
C LEU A 115 -3.66 10.86 2.86
N ARG A 116 -4.26 12.04 2.72
CA ARG A 116 -5.33 12.53 3.60
C ARG A 116 -6.57 11.62 3.59
N THR A 117 -6.82 10.96 2.46
CA THR A 117 -7.96 10.06 2.25
C THR A 117 -7.69 8.62 2.64
N ALA A 118 -6.49 8.25 3.11
CA ALA A 118 -6.20 6.89 3.54
C ALA A 118 -7.09 6.43 4.71
N ALA A 119 -7.40 5.13 4.75
CA ALA A 119 -8.06 4.48 5.89
C ALA A 119 -7.12 4.42 7.10
N ALA A 120 -5.83 4.17 6.85
CA ALA A 120 -4.78 4.26 7.84
C ALA A 120 -3.46 4.71 7.20
N ARG A 121 -2.61 5.38 7.97
CA ARG A 121 -1.26 5.82 7.57
C ARG A 121 -0.27 5.30 8.59
N VAL A 122 0.73 4.54 8.14
CA VAL A 122 1.76 3.96 8.99
C VAL A 122 3.12 4.48 8.52
N VAL A 123 3.74 5.35 9.31
CA VAL A 123 5.07 5.91 9.03
C VAL A 123 6.10 5.13 9.83
N GLY A 124 7.22 4.81 9.20
CA GLY A 124 8.30 4.11 9.89
C GLY A 124 9.61 4.08 9.11
N ARG A 125 10.61 3.49 9.76
CA ARG A 125 11.98 3.34 9.26
C ARG A 125 12.25 1.90 8.86
N ILE A 126 12.87 1.73 7.69
CA ILE A 126 13.40 0.46 7.23
C ILE A 126 14.55 0.07 8.16
N ILE A 127 14.38 -1.00 8.92
CA ILE A 127 15.38 -1.51 9.86
C ILE A 127 16.17 -2.69 9.30
N SER A 128 15.61 -3.38 8.31
CA SER A 128 16.32 -4.39 7.54
C SER A 128 15.64 -4.61 6.21
N ASP A 129 16.37 -5.21 5.28
CA ASP A 129 15.79 -5.71 4.05
C ASP A 129 16.38 -7.05 3.65
N HIS A 130 15.51 -7.95 3.19
CA HIS A 130 15.88 -9.29 2.78
C HIS A 130 15.52 -9.50 1.32
N THR A 131 16.50 -9.88 0.51
CA THR A 131 16.28 -10.13 -0.92
C THR A 131 15.79 -11.55 -1.15
N GLN A 132 14.64 -11.69 -1.79
CA GLN A 132 14.08 -12.97 -2.23
C GLN A 132 13.73 -12.90 -3.72
N GLY A 133 14.55 -13.54 -4.54
CA GLY A 133 14.38 -13.52 -6.00
C GLY A 133 14.41 -12.09 -6.55
N SER A 134 13.31 -11.66 -7.17
CA SER A 134 13.20 -10.31 -7.76
C SER A 134 12.75 -9.22 -6.78
N HIS A 135 12.42 -9.55 -5.52
CA HIS A 135 11.89 -8.58 -4.57
C HIS A 135 12.80 -8.43 -3.35
N SER A 136 12.79 -7.24 -2.76
CA SER A 136 13.25 -7.02 -1.38
C SER A 136 12.03 -6.97 -0.46
N ILE A 137 12.16 -7.63 0.68
CA ILE A 137 11.23 -7.56 1.81
C ILE A 137 11.81 -6.53 2.77
N PHE A 138 11.24 -5.32 2.80
CA PHE A 138 11.62 -4.30 3.76
C PHE A 138 10.88 -4.53 5.07
N LEU A 139 11.61 -4.66 6.18
CA LEU A 139 11.05 -4.61 7.53
C LEU A 139 11.09 -3.17 8.03
N VAL A 140 9.93 -2.67 8.46
CA VAL A 140 9.73 -1.26 8.78
C VAL A 140 9.28 -1.15 10.23
N SER A 141 10.16 -0.61 11.08
CA SER A 141 9.82 -0.26 12.46
C SER A 141 8.90 0.96 12.44
N VAL A 142 7.74 0.84 13.06
CA VAL A 142 6.71 1.89 13.04
C VAL A 142 7.07 2.99 14.02
N GLU A 143 6.99 4.24 13.53
CA GLU A 143 7.24 5.47 14.30
C GLU A 143 5.93 6.23 14.58
N ARG A 144 4.95 6.17 13.65
CA ARG A 144 3.66 6.85 13.77
C ARG A 144 2.56 6.04 13.09
N VAL A 145 1.36 6.07 13.68
CA VAL A 145 0.14 5.53 13.09
C VAL A 145 -0.98 6.57 13.18
N ASP A 146 -1.66 6.82 12.07
CA ASP A 146 -2.93 7.53 12.04
C ASP A 146 -4.01 6.61 11.48
N VAL A 147 -5.14 6.50 12.16
CA VAL A 147 -6.28 5.67 11.73
C VAL A 147 -7.51 6.56 11.57
N ARG A 148 -8.24 6.38 10.47
CA ARG A 148 -9.53 7.04 10.28
C ARG A 148 -10.65 6.15 10.80
N GLU A 149 -11.55 6.73 11.59
CA GLU A 149 -12.78 6.05 12.02
C GLU A 149 -13.73 5.83 10.83
N ASN A 150 -14.44 4.69 10.83
CA ASN A 150 -15.46 4.35 9.83
C ASN A 150 -14.96 4.42 8.38
N ALA A 151 -13.71 4.02 8.13
CA ALA A 151 -13.17 3.97 6.77
C ALA A 151 -13.65 2.73 6.00
N ASP A 152 -14.03 2.93 4.74
CA ASP A 152 -14.09 1.86 3.74
C ASP A 152 -12.67 1.43 3.31
N ALA A 153 -12.58 0.36 2.53
CA ALA A 153 -11.32 -0.19 2.06
C ALA A 153 -11.35 -0.50 0.56
N LEU A 154 -10.20 -0.29 -0.07
CA LEU A 154 -9.92 -0.79 -1.42
C LEU A 154 -9.18 -2.12 -1.35
N VAL A 155 -9.76 -3.15 -1.96
CA VAL A 155 -9.22 -4.51 -2.01
C VAL A 155 -8.90 -4.89 -3.45
N TYR A 156 -7.78 -5.58 -3.67
CA TYR A 156 -7.45 -6.18 -4.95
C TYR A 156 -7.67 -7.69 -4.90
N PHE A 157 -8.57 -8.18 -5.76
CA PHE A 157 -8.93 -9.60 -5.83
C PHE A 157 -9.33 -9.98 -7.26
N GLN A 158 -8.87 -11.13 -7.73
CA GLN A 158 -9.06 -11.63 -9.10
C GLN A 158 -8.73 -10.59 -10.18
N ARG A 159 -7.63 -9.85 -10.00
CA ARG A 159 -7.14 -8.81 -10.92
C ARG A 159 -8.09 -7.62 -11.10
N ARG A 160 -8.95 -7.35 -10.11
CA ARG A 160 -9.87 -6.22 -10.09
C ARG A 160 -9.84 -5.55 -8.73
N PHE A 161 -10.18 -4.27 -8.71
CA PHE A 161 -10.51 -3.55 -7.49
C PHE A 161 -11.89 -3.94 -7.00
N HIS A 162 -12.04 -3.99 -5.69
CA HIS A 162 -13.29 -4.24 -4.97
C HIS A 162 -13.36 -3.27 -3.80
N HIS A 163 -14.56 -2.81 -3.51
CA HIS A 163 -14.81 -1.87 -2.41
C HIS A 163 -15.43 -2.63 -1.25
N VAL A 164 -14.90 -2.43 -0.04
CA VAL A 164 -15.38 -3.09 1.18
C VAL A 164 -15.77 -2.03 2.19
N GLY A 165 -16.95 -2.18 2.80
CA GLY A 165 -17.42 -1.27 3.86
C GLY A 165 -18.02 0.06 3.37
N THR A 166 -18.31 0.21 2.07
CA THR A 166 -18.97 1.39 1.47
C THR A 166 -20.48 1.50 1.77
N GLU A 167 -20.96 0.91 2.87
CA GLU A 167 -22.36 0.60 3.22
C GLU A 167 -23.09 -0.40 2.30
N GLN A 168 -23.69 -1.43 2.91
CA GLN A 168 -24.96 -2.02 2.45
C GLN A 168 -26.05 -1.56 3.42
N GLU A 169 -27.21 -1.22 2.85
CA GLU A 169 -28.44 -0.74 3.49
C GLU A 169 -28.74 -1.37 4.86
N SER A 170 -29.29 -0.53 5.75
CA SER A 170 -29.97 -0.95 6.98
C SER A 170 -30.95 -2.10 6.69
N THR A 171 -30.61 -3.32 7.11
CA THR A 171 -31.58 -4.41 7.22
C THR A 171 -31.89 -4.63 8.69
N ALA A 172 -33.05 -4.10 9.09
CA ALA A 172 -33.91 -4.49 10.21
C ALA A 172 -33.23 -5.04 11.48
N TRP A 173 -33.36 -4.25 12.55
CA TRP A 173 -33.14 -4.66 13.93
C TRP A 173 -33.94 -5.92 14.29
N THR A 174 -33.26 -6.98 14.76
CA THR A 174 -33.90 -8.04 15.56
C THR A 174 -33.52 -7.85 17.02
N THR A 175 -34.46 -7.32 17.80
CA THR A 175 -34.36 -7.13 19.25
C THR A 175 -33.98 -8.44 19.94
N ARG A 176 -32.89 -8.46 20.70
CA ARG A 176 -32.72 -9.41 21.82
C ARG A 176 -32.76 -8.63 23.11
N ARG A 177 -33.84 -8.82 23.88
CA ARG A 177 -33.90 -8.44 25.29
C ARG A 177 -32.97 -9.38 26.08
N PRO A 178 -32.11 -8.88 26.99
CA PRO A 178 -31.43 -9.74 27.94
C PRO A 178 -32.41 -10.25 29.00
N ALA A 179 -32.21 -11.50 29.42
CA ALA A 179 -32.73 -12.06 30.67
C ALA A 179 -31.77 -11.74 31.82
#